data_AF-A0A1L8R3T1-F1
#
_entry.id   AF-A0A1L8R3T1-F1
#
_cell.length_a   1.000
_cell.length_b   1.000
_cell.length_c   1.000
_cell.angle_alpha   90.00
_cell.angle_beta   90.00
_cell.angle_gamma   90.00
#
_symmetry.space_group_name_H-M   'P 1'
#
loop_
_entity.id
_entity.type
_entity.pdbx_description
1 polymer ?
#
loop_
_entity_poly.entity_id
_entity_poly.type
_entity_poly.pdbx_seq_one_letter_code
_entity_poly.pdbx_strand_id
1 'polypeptide(L)' 'MEYVNPDGSMLVSETNVVSSGSGTRSWRVINKETVAQTAFIQGKGG' A
#
# COMPACT_ATOMS: atom_id res chain seq x y z
N MET A 1 -4.37 -1.96 -1.47
CA MET A 1 -3.57 -2.92 -0.67
C MET A 1 -3.38 -4.15 -1.52
N GLU A 2 -2.15 -4.66 -1.64
CA GLU A 2 -1.89 -5.92 -2.36
C GLU A 2 -1.87 -7.11 -1.41
N TYR A 3 -1.21 -6.98 -0.25
CA TYR A 3 -1.03 -8.08 0.70
C TYR A 3 -0.70 -7.54 2.11
N VAL A 4 -1.17 -8.24 3.15
CA VAL A 4 -0.77 -8.02 4.55
C VAL A 4 0.13 -9.18 4.96
N ASN A 5 1.35 -8.86 5.38
CA ASN A 5 2.33 -9.85 5.81
C ASN A 5 1.99 -10.40 7.19
N PRO A 6 2.46 -11.61 7.56
CA PRO A 6 2.22 -12.20 8.88
C PRO A 6 2.71 -11.35 10.06
N ASP A 7 3.71 -10.50 9.85
CA ASP A 7 4.26 -9.60 10.88
C ASP A 7 3.44 -8.31 11.07
N GLY A 8 2.35 -8.14 10.32
CA GLY A 8 1.48 -6.96 10.35
C GLY A 8 1.95 -5.80 9.47
N SER A 9 3.07 -5.96 8.74
CA SER A 9 3.44 -5.02 7.68
C SER A 9 2.57 -5.22 6.43
N MET A 10 2.53 -4.21 5.56
CA MET A 10 1.66 -4.22 4.38
C MET A 10 2.45 -3.93 3.11
N LEU A 11 2.24 -4.75 2.07
CA LEU A 11 2.69 -4.44 0.71
C LEU A 11 1.64 -3.57 0.02
N VAL A 12 2.06 -2.39 -0.41
CA VAL A 12 1.25 -1.47 -1.22
C VAL A 12 1.85 -1.29 -2.59
N SER A 13 0.98 -1.05 -3.57
CA SER A 13 1.38 -0.54 -4.87
C SER A 13 0.81 0.86 -5.07
N GLU A 14 1.63 1.75 -5.62
CA GLU A 14 1.32 3.15 -5.81
C GLU A 14 1.96 3.62 -7.12
N THR A 15 1.28 4.48 -7.87
CA THR A 15 1.84 5.10 -9.09
C THR A 15 2.44 6.46 -8.78
N ASN A 16 3.43 6.87 -9.58
CA ASN A 16 4.04 8.21 -9.56
C ASN A 16 4.82 8.58 -8.27
N VAL A 17 5.09 7.62 -7.39
CA VAL A 17 5.87 7.84 -6.14
C VAL A 17 7.38 7.88 -6.43
N VAL A 18 7.91 6.88 -7.14
CA VAL A 18 9.35 6.80 -7.45
C VAL A 18 9.75 7.71 -8.63
N SER A 19 8.84 7.88 -9.59
CA SER A 19 9.02 8.74 -10.77
C SER A 19 7.72 9.48 -11.02
N SER A 20 7.67 10.75 -10.64
CA SER A 20 6.45 11.55 -10.72
C SER A 20 6.07 11.85 -12.17
N GLY A 21 4.78 11.74 -12.50
CA GLY A 21 4.24 12.04 -13.83
C GLY A 21 4.45 10.97 -14.90
N SER A 22 5.23 9.91 -14.65
CA SER A 22 5.51 8.87 -15.64
C SER A 22 4.45 7.76 -15.73
N GLY A 23 3.52 7.70 -14.77
CA GLY A 23 2.59 6.57 -14.62
C GLY A 23 3.25 5.33 -14.00
N THR A 24 4.53 5.39 -13.64
CA THR A 24 5.27 4.23 -13.12
C THR A 24 4.63 3.73 -11.83
N ARG A 25 4.18 2.47 -11.84
CA ARG A 25 3.76 1.74 -10.64
C ARG A 25 4.98 1.24 -9.90
N SER A 26 4.97 1.45 -8.60
CA SER A 26 6.03 1.05 -7.66
C SER A 26 5.41 0.36 -6.45
N TRP A 27 6.23 -0.39 -5.71
CA TRP A 27 5.82 -1.13 -4.54
C TRP A 27 6.72 -0.78 -3.35
N ARG A 28 6.15 -0.79 -2.16
CA ARG A 28 6.90 -0.68 -0.90
C ARG A 28 6.20 -1.42 0.22
N VAL A 29 6.98 -1.83 1.21
CA VAL A 29 6.48 -2.39 2.47
C VAL A 29 6.32 -1.26 3.49
N ILE A 30 5.14 -1.17 4.09
CA ILE A 30 4.85 -0.26 5.19
C ILE A 30 4.91 -1.07 6.49
N ASN A 31 5.69 -0.62 7.47
CA ASN A 31 5.81 -1.29 8.76
C ASN A 31 4.50 -1.29 9.56
N LYS A 32 4.39 -2.20 10.53
CA LYS A 32 3.17 -2.38 11.32
C LYS A 32 2.78 -1.12 12.12
N GLU A 33 3.76 -0.33 12.58
CA GLU A 33 3.52 0.88 13.37
C GLU A 33 2.81 1.96 12.54
N THR A 34 3.17 2.08 11.26
CA THR A 34 2.54 3.00 10.32
C THR A 34 1.21 2.44 9.83
N VAL A 35 1.12 1.12 9.59
CA VAL A 35 -0.14 0.44 9.24
C VAL A 35 -1.23 0.70 10.28
N ALA A 36 -0.88 0.69 11.57
CA ALA A 36 -1.81 0.97 12.67
C ALA A 36 -2.40 2.38 12.66
N GLN A 37 -1.80 3.33 11.92
CA GLN A 37 -2.24 4.72 11.82
C GLN A 37 -2.94 5.04 10.49
N THR A 38 -2.97 4.09 9.55
CA THR A 38 -3.64 4.25 8.26
C THR A 38 -5.10 3.83 8.30
N ALA A 39 -5.93 4.51 7.49
CA ALA A 39 -7.32 4.16 7.29
C ALA A 39 -7.48 3.17 6.12
N PHE A 40 -8.42 2.22 6.27
CA PHE A 40 -8.75 1.24 5.24
C PHE A 40 -10.18 1.42 4.76
N ILE A 41 -10.37 1.40 3.45
CA ILE A 41 -11.68 1.43 2.81
C ILE A 41 -11.88 0.09 2.10
N GLN A 42 -12.87 -0.68 2.55
CA GLN A 42 -13.27 -1.91 1.89
C GLN A 42 -14.23 -1.58 0.73
N GLY A 43 -13.86 -1.99 -0.48
CA GLY A 43 -14.75 -1.86 -1.64
C GLY A 43 -16.03 -2.70 -1.47
N LYS A 44 -17.11 -2.30 -2.15
CA LYS A 44 -18.44 -2.94 -2.01
C LYS A 44 -18.53 -4.40 -2.47
N GLY A 45 -17.46 -4.96 -3.04
CA GLY A 45 -17.50 -6.21 -3.80
C GLY A 45 -18.19 -5.98 -5.15
N GLY A 46 -17.62 -6.56 -6.20
CA GLY A 46 -18.29 -6.65 -7.50
C GLY A 46 -19.26 -7.81 -7.54
#